data_AF-A0A085LJL0-F1
#
_entry.id   AF-A0A085LJL0-F1
#
_cell.length_a   1.000
_cell.length_b   1.000
_cell.length_c   1.000
_cell.angle_alpha   90.00
_cell.angle_beta   90.00
_cell.angle_gamma   90.00
#
_symmetry.space_group_name_H-M   'P 1'
#
loop_
_entity.id
_entity.type
_entity.pdbx_description
1 polymer ?
#
loop_
_entity_poly.entity_id
_entity_poly.type
_entity_poly.pdbx_seq_one_letter_code
_entity_poly.pdbx_strand_id
1 'polypeptide(L)'
;MPFPPKANGLFYNSLPPESIYNATPTALEQPFTPKMTVCEERQSLRKRYQFPEEPVDRYVAALSEMAPNCAFGPLENEMVRDQPIEGISSEGIRERLLSIPDFTLEKPLTASQQMEIAKKDAALFSIPDLTAAVQSTESTSFSSFRGTGDLLRPTPPCFRCGRASHLASCSNCHAKHARCRKRDKLGHFAQVCGSVKPSSQHEVVHSVSAVCFTDIRRYHIKTQC
;
A
#
# COMPACT_ATOMS: atom_id res chain seq x y z
N MET A 1 -69.26 65.43 3.07
CA MET A 1 -68.06 64.55 2.98
C MET A 1 -66.83 65.44 3.14
N PRO A 2 -65.74 64.91 3.72
CA PRO A 2 -65.14 65.45 4.94
C PRO A 2 -63.79 66.17 4.77
N PHE A 3 -63.43 66.86 5.85
CA PHE A 3 -62.09 67.19 6.41
C PHE A 3 -61.00 67.94 5.61
N PRO A 4 -60.20 68.79 6.31
CA PRO A 4 -59.27 69.78 5.79
C PRO A 4 -57.81 69.35 6.03
N PRO A 5 -56.89 70.27 6.36
CA PRO A 5 -55.91 70.93 5.51
C PRO A 5 -54.54 70.22 5.53
N LYS A 6 -53.73 70.34 4.47
CA LYS A 6 -52.31 69.98 4.56
C LYS A 6 -51.51 71.18 5.02
N ALA A 7 -51.30 71.22 6.32
CA ALA A 7 -50.37 72.10 6.97
C ALA A 7 -48.99 71.44 7.08
N ASN A 8 -47.97 72.30 6.96
CA ASN A 8 -46.72 72.28 7.72
C ASN A 8 -45.58 71.37 7.25
N GLY A 9 -44.62 72.02 6.59
CA GLY A 9 -43.40 72.40 7.30
C GLY A 9 -42.46 71.26 7.61
N LEU A 10 -41.53 70.98 6.69
CA LEU A 10 -40.32 70.23 6.96
C LEU A 10 -39.41 71.07 7.87
N PHE A 11 -39.70 71.04 9.17
CA PHE A 11 -38.75 71.44 10.21
C PHE A 11 -37.65 70.37 10.27
N TYR A 12 -36.56 70.56 9.52
CA TYR A 12 -35.27 69.98 9.88
C TYR A 12 -34.78 70.72 11.12
N ASN A 13 -35.16 70.22 12.30
CA ASN A 13 -34.56 70.61 13.57
C ASN A 13 -34.74 69.46 14.55
N SER A 14 -33.74 68.58 14.61
CA SER A 14 -33.26 67.90 15.81
C SER A 14 -32.13 66.96 15.40
N LEU A 15 -30.93 67.50 15.24
CA LEU A 15 -29.72 66.71 15.51
C LEU A 15 -29.85 66.26 16.98
N PRO A 16 -29.78 64.96 17.29
CA PRO A 16 -29.83 64.53 18.68
C PRO A 16 -28.62 65.10 19.43
N PRO A 17 -28.74 65.38 20.73
CA PRO A 17 -27.66 65.95 21.52
C PRO A 17 -26.42 65.06 21.46
N GLU A 18 -25.27 65.70 21.24
CA GLU A 18 -23.89 65.20 21.11
C GLU A 18 -23.37 64.44 22.36
N SER A 19 -24.13 63.50 22.92
CA SER A 19 -23.74 62.71 24.09
C SER A 19 -23.78 61.19 23.87
N ILE A 20 -24.18 60.72 22.70
CA ILE A 20 -24.33 59.28 22.39
C ILE A 20 -23.04 58.68 21.78
N TYR A 21 -21.94 59.44 21.68
CA TYR A 21 -20.64 58.95 21.17
C TYR A 21 -19.64 58.53 22.26
N ASN A 22 -20.11 58.24 23.48
CA ASN A 22 -19.30 57.63 24.54
C ASN A 22 -19.60 56.13 24.74
N ALA A 23 -20.32 55.50 23.81
CA ALA A 23 -20.35 54.05 23.72
C ALA A 23 -19.00 53.60 23.15
N THR A 24 -18.17 53.11 24.05
CA THR A 24 -16.81 52.63 23.83
C THR A 24 -16.64 51.86 22.51
N PRO A 25 -15.57 52.12 21.72
CA PRO A 25 -15.28 51.39 20.48
C PRO A 25 -14.98 49.89 20.71
N THR A 26 -14.94 49.42 21.96
CA THR A 26 -14.82 47.99 22.30
C THR A 26 -15.95 47.12 21.76
N ALA A 27 -17.12 47.67 21.43
CA ALA A 27 -18.18 46.90 20.76
C ALA A 27 -17.88 46.60 19.27
N LEU A 28 -16.97 47.37 18.65
CA LEU A 28 -16.52 47.18 17.26
C LEU A 28 -15.22 46.38 17.16
N GLU A 29 -14.53 46.12 18.28
CA GLU A 29 -13.30 45.32 18.32
C GLU A 29 -13.57 43.82 18.38
N GLN A 30 -14.83 43.38 18.44
CA GLN A 30 -15.14 41.97 18.25
C GLN A 30 -14.83 41.60 16.79
N PRO A 31 -13.93 40.64 16.53
CA PRO A 31 -13.69 40.21 15.16
C PRO A 31 -15.02 39.71 14.57
N PHE A 32 -15.49 40.38 13.52
CA PHE A 32 -16.68 40.03 12.73
C PHE A 32 -16.47 38.73 11.92
N THR A 33 -15.76 37.76 12.48
CA THR A 33 -15.68 36.41 11.92
C THR A 33 -16.92 35.65 12.37
N PRO A 34 -17.84 35.29 11.46
CA PRO A 34 -18.97 34.44 11.83
C PRO A 34 -18.42 33.15 12.43
N LYS A 35 -18.78 32.87 13.68
CA LYS A 35 -18.38 31.65 14.35
C LYS A 35 -18.94 30.48 13.54
N MET A 36 -18.06 29.62 13.03
CA MET A 36 -18.47 28.43 12.28
C MET A 36 -19.42 27.60 13.13
N THR A 37 -20.42 27.03 12.49
CA THR A 37 -21.34 26.11 13.16
C THR A 37 -20.61 24.80 13.48
N VAL A 38 -21.05 24.09 14.52
CA VAL A 38 -20.49 22.77 14.89
C VAL A 38 -20.50 21.79 13.71
N CYS A 39 -21.54 21.85 12.87
CA CYS A 39 -21.62 21.00 11.67
C CYS A 39 -20.54 21.33 10.64
N GLU A 40 -20.22 22.61 10.45
CA GLU A 40 -19.15 23.07 9.55
C GLU A 40 -17.77 22.69 10.10
N GLU A 41 -17.54 22.84 11.40
CA GLU A 41 -16.29 22.41 12.06
C GLU A 41 -16.05 20.91 11.88
N ARG A 42 -17.08 20.10 12.14
CA ARG A 42 -17.01 18.63 11.91
C ARG A 42 -16.76 18.29 10.45
N GLN A 43 -17.37 19.01 9.52
CA GLN A 43 -17.13 18.80 8.10
C GLN A 43 -15.70 19.21 7.72
N SER A 44 -15.20 20.30 8.27
CA SER A 44 -13.83 20.79 8.06
C SER A 44 -12.82 19.75 8.54
N LEU A 45 -13.00 19.21 9.76
CA LEU A 45 -12.15 18.15 10.30
C LEU A 45 -12.18 16.89 9.42
N ARG A 46 -13.36 16.44 8.99
CA ARG A 46 -13.49 15.26 8.11
C ARG A 46 -12.84 15.45 6.75
N LYS A 47 -12.90 16.67 6.20
CA LYS A 47 -12.27 17.04 4.92
C LYS A 47 -10.79 17.40 5.08
N ARG A 48 -10.23 17.36 6.29
CA ARG A 48 -8.83 17.66 6.50
C ARG A 48 -8.01 16.42 6.14
N TYR A 49 -7.40 16.46 4.96
CA TYR A 49 -6.40 15.50 4.48
C TYR A 49 -5.00 16.10 4.60
N GLN A 50 -3.99 15.26 4.80
CA GLN A 50 -2.58 15.69 4.81
C GLN A 50 -2.26 16.41 3.50
N PHE A 51 -1.70 17.63 3.60
CA PHE A 51 -1.29 18.37 2.41
C PHE A 51 -0.07 17.71 1.75
N PRO A 52 0.15 17.94 0.44
CA PRO A 52 1.39 17.54 -0.21
C PRO A 52 2.59 18.09 0.57
N GLU A 53 3.54 17.22 0.89
CA GLU A 53 4.77 17.56 1.65
C GLU A 53 4.55 18.03 3.10
N GLU A 54 3.33 17.98 3.62
CA GLU A 54 3.10 18.22 5.04
C GLU A 54 3.64 17.05 5.87
N PRO A 55 4.45 17.28 6.91
CA PRO A 55 4.92 16.20 7.76
C PRO A 55 3.78 15.70 8.66
N VAL A 56 3.81 14.39 8.98
CA VAL A 56 2.70 13.70 9.66
C VAL A 56 2.40 14.30 11.04
N ASP A 57 3.43 14.80 11.74
CA ASP A 57 3.32 15.48 13.02
C ASP A 57 2.48 16.77 12.94
N ARG A 58 2.73 17.62 11.94
CA ARG A 58 1.91 18.81 11.70
C ARG A 58 0.48 18.48 11.37
N TYR A 59 0.28 17.47 10.52
CA TYR A 59 -1.06 17.03 10.17
C TYR A 59 -1.86 16.57 11.39
N VAL A 60 -1.28 15.69 12.21
CA VAL A 60 -1.93 15.21 13.45
C VAL A 60 -2.16 16.34 14.45
N ALA A 61 -1.21 17.27 14.60
CA ALA A 61 -1.37 18.44 15.46
C ALA A 61 -2.53 19.33 15.01
N ALA A 62 -2.67 19.57 13.70
CA ALA A 62 -3.78 20.35 13.15
C ALA A 62 -5.14 19.70 13.43
N LEU A 63 -5.24 18.37 13.33
CA LEU A 63 -6.47 17.65 13.68
C LEU A 63 -6.84 17.82 15.16
N SER A 64 -5.85 17.74 16.05
CA SER A 64 -6.03 17.98 17.48
C SER A 64 -6.46 19.42 17.79
N GLU A 65 -5.99 20.40 17.03
CA GLU A 65 -6.38 21.81 17.18
C GLU A 65 -7.82 22.06 16.71
N MET A 66 -8.29 21.32 15.70
CA MET A 66 -9.67 21.43 15.18
C MET A 66 -10.70 20.71 16.05
N ALA A 67 -10.30 19.67 16.79
CA ALA A 67 -11.18 18.81 17.55
C ALA A 67 -12.09 19.53 18.57
N PRO A 68 -11.59 20.50 19.38
CA PRO A 68 -12.39 21.17 20.40
C PRO A 68 -13.58 21.96 19.82
N ASN A 69 -13.46 22.45 18.57
CA ASN A 69 -14.54 23.19 17.91
C ASN A 69 -15.67 22.27 17.43
N CYS A 70 -15.41 20.98 17.31
CA CYS A 70 -16.35 19.99 16.79
C CYS A 70 -17.38 19.49 17.82
N ALA A 71 -17.18 19.79 19.11
CA ALA A 71 -18.06 19.38 20.21
C ALA A 71 -18.43 17.88 20.14
N PHE A 72 -17.44 17.00 20.00
CA PHE A 72 -17.65 15.54 19.95
C PHE A 72 -17.96 14.95 21.33
N GLY A 73 -17.63 15.66 22.40
CA GLY A 73 -17.83 15.19 23.77
C GLY A 73 -16.98 13.95 24.05
N PRO A 74 -17.54 12.86 24.61
CA PRO A 74 -16.76 11.69 25.01
C PRO A 74 -16.10 10.95 23.83
N LEU A 75 -16.57 11.18 22.61
CA LEU A 75 -16.06 10.53 21.40
C LEU A 75 -14.92 11.32 20.74
N GLU A 76 -14.49 12.46 21.29
CA GLU A 76 -13.47 13.31 20.67
C GLU A 76 -12.20 12.54 20.30
N ASN A 77 -11.66 11.78 21.25
CA ASN A 77 -10.47 10.97 21.01
C ASN A 77 -10.67 9.95 19.89
N GLU A 78 -11.84 9.32 19.79
CA GLU A 78 -12.13 8.33 18.74
C GLU A 78 -12.24 9.00 17.38
N MET A 79 -12.95 10.13 17.30
CA MET A 79 -13.15 10.87 16.04
C MET A 79 -11.84 11.43 15.50
N VAL A 80 -10.98 12.00 16.36
CA VAL A 80 -9.70 12.56 15.94
C VAL A 80 -8.71 11.45 15.60
N ARG A 81 -8.76 10.34 16.34
CA ARG A 81 -7.90 9.19 16.08
C ARG A 81 -8.17 8.59 14.72
N ASP A 82 -9.42 8.41 14.32
CA ASP A 82 -9.74 7.69 13.09
C ASP A 82 -9.41 8.52 11.83
N GLN A 83 -9.40 9.86 11.94
CA GLN A 83 -9.14 10.80 10.84
C GLN A 83 -7.75 10.61 10.16
N PRO A 84 -6.65 10.33 10.87
CA PRO A 84 -5.38 9.96 10.26
C PRO A 84 -5.41 8.74 9.33
N ILE A 85 -6.25 7.74 9.61
CA ILE A 85 -6.33 6.53 8.77
C ILE A 85 -6.84 6.93 7.38
N GLU A 86 -7.87 7.78 7.33
CA GLU A 86 -8.43 8.26 6.07
C GLU A 86 -7.54 9.31 5.39
N GLY A 87 -6.98 10.23 6.17
CA GLY A 87 -6.38 11.45 5.64
C GLY A 87 -4.87 11.46 5.40
N ILE A 88 -4.12 10.44 5.86
CA ILE A 88 -2.67 10.35 5.59
C ILE A 88 -2.42 10.02 4.11
N SER A 89 -1.42 10.70 3.53
CA SER A 89 -1.04 10.53 2.12
C SER A 89 -0.22 9.26 1.86
N SER A 90 0.55 8.77 2.84
CA SER A 90 1.40 7.58 2.66
C SER A 90 0.63 6.29 2.91
N GLU A 91 0.48 5.47 1.85
CA GLU A 91 -0.20 4.18 1.95
C GLU A 91 0.46 3.24 2.96
N GLY A 92 1.80 3.15 2.96
CA GLY A 92 2.51 2.29 3.90
C GLY A 92 2.29 2.68 5.37
N ILE A 93 2.13 3.98 5.66
CA ILE A 93 1.78 4.43 7.01
C ILE A 93 0.34 4.01 7.32
N ARG A 94 -0.60 4.22 6.39
CA ARG A 94 -2.00 3.82 6.56
C ARG A 94 -2.16 2.31 6.83
N GLU A 95 -1.52 1.47 6.02
CA GLU A 95 -1.52 0.01 6.19
C GLU A 95 -0.96 -0.39 7.56
N ARG A 96 0.13 0.27 7.98
CA ARG A 96 0.73 0.01 9.30
C ARG A 96 -0.23 0.40 10.43
N LEU A 97 -0.93 1.52 10.31
CA LEU A 97 -1.93 1.95 11.30
C LEU A 97 -3.09 0.97 11.41
N LEU A 98 -3.63 0.49 10.27
CA LEU A 98 -4.71 -0.49 10.23
C LEU A 98 -4.33 -1.85 10.86
N SER A 99 -3.03 -2.16 10.96
CA SER A 99 -2.54 -3.39 11.59
C SER A 99 -2.45 -3.33 13.13
N ILE A 100 -2.62 -2.15 13.73
CA ILE A 100 -2.48 -1.95 15.18
C ILE A 100 -3.88 -2.04 15.83
N PRO A 101 -4.12 -2.99 16.76
CA PRO A 101 -5.43 -3.15 17.39
C PRO A 101 -5.80 -1.98 18.32
N ASP A 102 -4.82 -1.47 19.08
CA ASP A 102 -5.00 -0.34 20.00
C ASP A 102 -4.40 0.93 19.39
N PHE A 103 -5.20 1.55 18.52
CA PHE A 103 -4.79 2.76 17.85
C PHE A 103 -4.91 3.97 18.80
N THR A 104 -3.87 4.80 18.82
CA THR A 104 -3.80 6.06 19.59
C THR A 104 -3.26 7.16 18.68
N LEU A 105 -3.51 8.42 19.04
CA LEU A 105 -3.10 9.59 18.24
C LEU A 105 -1.58 9.71 18.02
N GLU A 106 -0.78 9.03 18.85
CA GLU A 106 0.68 9.01 18.77
C GLU A 106 1.21 7.97 17.77
N LYS A 107 0.42 6.93 17.43
CA LYS A 107 0.85 5.86 16.53
C LYS A 107 1.22 6.34 15.11
N PRO A 108 0.52 7.31 14.49
CA PRO A 108 0.91 7.85 13.19
C PRO A 108 2.32 8.44 13.19
N LEU A 109 2.69 9.12 14.29
CA LEU A 109 4.02 9.73 14.45
C LEU A 109 5.11 8.66 14.47
N THR A 110 4.93 7.65 15.33
CA THR A 110 5.86 6.53 15.45
C THR A 110 5.97 5.75 14.14
N ALA A 111 4.85 5.49 13.46
CA ALA A 111 4.84 4.80 12.18
C ALA A 111 5.58 5.60 11.09
N SER A 112 5.37 6.91 11.01
CA SER A 112 6.08 7.80 10.09
C SER A 112 7.59 7.77 10.33
N GLN A 113 8.01 7.93 11.59
CA GLN A 113 9.43 7.91 11.97
C GLN A 113 10.08 6.56 11.63
N GLN A 114 9.42 5.44 11.96
CA GLN A 114 9.93 4.11 11.63
C GLN A 114 10.10 3.91 10.13
N MET A 115 9.15 4.38 9.32
CA MET A 115 9.25 4.30 7.87
C MET A 115 10.37 5.19 7.31
N GLU A 116 10.58 6.37 7.87
CA GLU A 116 11.71 7.23 7.47
C GLU A 116 13.05 6.60 7.81
N ILE A 117 13.19 6.01 9.00
CA ILE A 117 14.39 5.29 9.40
C ILE A 117 14.63 4.11 8.46
N ALA A 118 13.61 3.28 8.23
CA ALA A 118 13.71 2.14 7.32
C ALA A 118 14.10 2.55 5.88
N LYS A 119 13.57 3.67 5.39
CA LYS A 119 13.95 4.23 4.07
C LYS A 119 15.43 4.67 4.05
N LYS A 120 15.91 5.34 5.11
CA LYS A 120 17.32 5.74 5.24
C LYS A 120 18.22 4.53 5.30
N ASP A 121 17.88 3.54 6.11
CA ASP A 121 18.66 2.29 6.24
C ASP A 121 18.70 1.52 4.92
N ALA A 122 17.56 1.38 4.23
CA ALA A 122 17.50 0.73 2.92
C ALA A 122 18.38 1.45 1.87
N ALA A 123 18.49 2.78 1.94
CA ALA A 123 19.38 3.54 1.07
C ALA A 123 20.87 3.26 1.36
N LEU A 124 21.24 3.00 2.62
CA LEU A 124 22.62 2.63 2.99
C LEU A 124 23.00 1.23 2.49
N PHE A 125 22.06 0.28 2.47
CA PHE A 125 22.30 -1.08 1.97
C PHE A 125 22.11 -1.21 0.45
N SER A 126 21.56 -0.19 -0.21
CA SER A 126 21.46 -0.13 -1.67
C SER A 126 22.81 0.26 -2.27
N ILE A 127 23.75 -0.69 -2.33
CA ILE A 127 24.99 -0.53 -3.09
C ILE A 127 24.63 -0.49 -4.58
N PRO A 128 24.92 0.59 -5.33
CA PRO A 128 24.84 0.55 -6.78
C PRO A 128 25.97 -0.36 -7.31
N ASP A 129 25.56 -1.53 -7.77
CA ASP A 129 26.26 -2.44 -8.69
C ASP A 129 27.73 -2.10 -9.03
N LEU A 130 28.66 -2.64 -8.25
CA LEU A 130 29.97 -3.00 -8.79
C LEU A 130 29.83 -4.44 -9.29
N THR A 131 29.49 -4.57 -10.57
CA THR A 131 29.80 -5.74 -11.40
C THR A 131 31.33 -5.87 -11.50
N ALA A 132 31.98 -6.22 -10.39
CA ALA A 132 33.39 -6.60 -10.37
C ALA A 132 33.49 -8.01 -10.92
N ALA A 133 33.99 -8.12 -12.15
CA ALA A 133 34.36 -9.36 -12.81
C ALA A 133 35.24 -10.20 -11.88
N VAL A 134 34.68 -11.27 -11.32
CA VAL A 134 35.45 -12.26 -10.56
C VAL A 134 36.05 -13.23 -11.58
N GLN A 135 37.30 -13.00 -11.96
CA GLN A 135 38.10 -14.00 -12.66
C GLN A 135 38.40 -15.13 -11.69
N SER A 136 37.73 -16.25 -11.89
CA SER A 136 37.98 -17.50 -11.17
C SER A 136 39.28 -18.14 -11.69
N THR A 137 40.37 -18.03 -10.93
CA THR A 137 41.50 -18.96 -11.07
C THR A 137 41.29 -20.17 -10.18
N GLU A 138 41.33 -21.33 -10.81
CA GLU A 138 41.33 -22.69 -10.23
C GLU A 138 42.37 -22.76 -9.08
N SER A 139 42.15 -23.40 -7.94
CA SER A 139 41.94 -24.83 -7.79
C SER A 139 42.13 -25.21 -6.30
N THR A 140 41.72 -26.43 -5.98
CA THR A 140 42.03 -27.24 -4.79
C THR A 140 41.04 -27.23 -3.61
N SER A 141 40.75 -28.45 -3.22
CA SER A 141 39.67 -28.98 -2.42
C SER A 141 40.01 -29.11 -0.93
N PHE A 142 38.99 -28.92 -0.08
CA PHE A 142 38.80 -29.42 1.31
C PHE A 142 39.88 -28.99 2.35
N SER A 143 39.57 -28.46 3.53
CA SER A 143 38.45 -28.77 4.44
C SER A 143 38.16 -27.65 5.46
N SER A 144 36.90 -27.57 5.88
CA SER A 144 36.41 -27.24 7.23
C SER A 144 36.81 -25.91 7.91
N PHE A 145 35.89 -24.93 7.90
CA PHE A 145 35.56 -24.18 9.12
C PHE A 145 34.09 -23.73 9.11
N ARG A 146 33.45 -23.79 10.28
CA ARG A 146 32.02 -23.61 10.54
C ARG A 146 31.67 -22.12 10.62
N GLY A 147 30.44 -21.76 10.21
CA GLY A 147 29.87 -20.44 10.50
C GLY A 147 28.45 -20.26 9.94
N THR A 148 27.46 -20.66 10.76
CA THR A 148 26.13 -20.05 10.95
C THR A 148 25.45 -19.31 9.79
N GLY A 149 24.39 -19.92 9.26
CA GLY A 149 23.07 -19.32 9.02
C GLY A 149 22.98 -18.10 8.10
N ASP A 150 22.56 -18.34 6.86
CA ASP A 150 21.73 -17.37 6.13
C ASP A 150 20.84 -18.05 5.08
N LEU A 151 19.58 -17.62 5.03
CA LEU A 151 18.44 -18.19 4.29
C LEU A 151 18.47 -17.91 2.78
N LEU A 152 19.60 -18.17 2.12
CA LEU A 152 19.60 -18.25 0.66
C LEU A 152 19.05 -19.62 0.27
N ARG A 153 17.75 -19.69 -0.02
CA ARG A 153 17.12 -20.84 -0.66
C ARG A 153 18.00 -21.20 -1.87
N PRO A 154 18.66 -22.37 -1.87
CA PRO A 154 19.52 -22.76 -2.99
C PRO A 154 18.65 -22.77 -4.24
N THR A 155 19.03 -22.00 -5.26
CA THR A 155 18.33 -22.05 -6.55
C THR A 155 18.29 -23.51 -7.01
N PRO A 156 17.11 -24.07 -7.32
CA PRO A 156 17.01 -25.49 -7.65
C PRO A 156 17.91 -25.77 -8.87
N PRO A 157 18.70 -26.86 -8.84
CA PRO A 157 19.55 -27.19 -9.97
C PRO A 157 18.72 -27.47 -11.22
N CYS A 158 19.29 -27.21 -12.38
CA CYS A 158 18.66 -27.46 -13.66
C CYS A 158 18.23 -28.93 -13.79
N PHE A 159 16.94 -29.19 -13.92
CA PHE A 159 16.40 -30.55 -14.08
C PHE A 159 16.83 -31.27 -15.37
N ARG A 160 17.46 -30.57 -16.33
CA ARG A 160 17.98 -31.16 -17.57
C ARG A 160 19.44 -31.58 -17.46
N CYS A 161 20.29 -30.77 -16.84
CA CYS A 161 21.74 -31.03 -16.78
C CYS A 161 22.31 -31.24 -15.37
N GLY A 162 21.56 -30.92 -14.31
CA GLY A 162 21.97 -31.06 -12.91
C GLY A 162 22.84 -29.93 -12.37
N ARG A 163 23.16 -28.90 -13.17
CA ARG A 163 23.97 -27.75 -12.72
C ARG A 163 23.09 -26.71 -12.03
N ALA A 164 23.61 -26.10 -10.96
CA ALA A 164 22.95 -25.00 -10.25
C ALA A 164 23.13 -23.63 -10.93
N SER A 165 23.89 -23.55 -12.03
CA SER A 165 24.20 -22.28 -12.71
C SER A 165 23.05 -21.71 -13.55
N HIS A 166 21.97 -22.45 -13.77
CA HIS A 166 20.79 -22.02 -14.54
C HIS A 166 19.57 -22.88 -14.20
N LEU A 167 18.38 -22.41 -14.60
CA LEU A 167 17.13 -23.17 -14.51
C LEU A 167 16.88 -23.97 -15.81
N ALA A 168 16.03 -25.00 -15.73
CA ALA A 168 15.68 -25.85 -16.87
C ALA A 168 15.06 -25.11 -18.08
N SER A 169 14.53 -23.91 -17.84
CA SER A 169 13.96 -23.00 -18.85
C SER A 169 15.00 -22.25 -19.68
N CYS A 170 16.27 -22.22 -19.27
CA CYS A 170 17.31 -21.52 -20.01
C CYS A 170 17.52 -22.13 -21.40
N SER A 171 17.49 -21.30 -22.44
CA SER A 171 17.64 -21.74 -23.83
C SER A 171 19.02 -22.38 -24.10
N ASN A 172 20.06 -21.92 -23.40
CA ASN A 172 21.45 -22.34 -23.58
C ASN A 172 21.84 -23.58 -22.74
N CYS A 173 20.86 -24.32 -22.23
CA CYS A 173 21.16 -25.58 -21.56
C CYS A 173 21.69 -26.62 -22.56
N HIS A 174 22.95 -27.03 -22.42
CA HIS A 174 23.56 -28.07 -23.28
C HIS A 174 22.79 -29.39 -23.26
N ALA A 175 22.04 -29.67 -22.18
CA ALA A 175 21.23 -30.88 -22.08
C ALA A 175 19.91 -30.81 -22.85
N LYS A 176 19.51 -29.66 -23.41
CA LYS A 176 18.25 -29.45 -24.16
C LYS A 176 18.11 -30.39 -25.36
N HIS A 177 19.21 -30.67 -26.05
CA HIS A 177 19.26 -31.59 -27.20
C HIS A 177 20.16 -32.80 -26.94
N ALA A 178 20.61 -33.01 -25.70
CA ALA A 178 21.44 -34.15 -25.36
C ALA A 178 20.61 -35.43 -25.21
N ARG A 179 21.17 -36.55 -25.69
CA ARG A 179 20.61 -37.89 -25.53
C ARG A 179 21.03 -38.49 -24.19
N CYS A 180 20.04 -38.91 -23.39
CA CYS A 180 20.27 -39.56 -22.12
C CYS A 180 20.81 -40.99 -22.32
N ARG A 181 22.01 -41.28 -21.82
CA ARG A 181 22.63 -42.63 -21.91
C ARG A 181 21.91 -43.74 -21.14
N LYS A 182 20.88 -43.42 -20.33
CA LYS A 182 20.10 -44.40 -19.55
C LYS A 182 18.77 -44.80 -20.20
N ARG A 183 18.21 -43.95 -21.07
CA ARG A 183 16.86 -44.15 -21.67
C ARG A 183 16.80 -43.78 -23.16
N ASP A 184 17.91 -43.34 -23.74
CA ASP A 184 18.04 -42.80 -25.10
C ASP A 184 17.06 -41.69 -25.49
N LYS A 185 16.41 -41.05 -24.50
CA LYS A 185 15.52 -39.90 -24.68
C LYS A 185 16.30 -38.59 -24.71
N LEU A 186 15.88 -37.66 -25.56
CA LEU A 186 16.46 -36.32 -25.65
C LEU A 186 15.99 -35.41 -24.50
N GLY A 187 16.79 -34.39 -24.17
CA GLY A 187 16.39 -33.30 -23.27
C GLY A 187 16.91 -33.37 -21.83
N HIS A 188 17.73 -34.38 -21.49
CA HIS A 188 18.38 -34.48 -20.18
C HIS A 188 19.63 -35.38 -20.18
N PHE A 189 20.49 -35.21 -19.18
CA PHE A 189 21.63 -36.11 -18.94
C PHE A 189 21.27 -37.31 -18.05
N ALA A 190 22.06 -38.38 -18.17
CA ALA A 190 21.92 -39.59 -17.38
C ALA A 190 22.01 -39.36 -15.86
N GLN A 191 22.71 -38.30 -15.43
CA GLN A 191 22.88 -37.94 -14.02
C GLN A 191 21.57 -37.50 -13.35
N VAL A 192 20.68 -36.80 -14.08
CA VAL A 192 19.39 -36.30 -13.56
C VAL A 192 18.20 -37.14 -14.05
N CYS A 193 18.47 -38.30 -14.64
CA CYS A 193 17.44 -39.19 -15.13
C CYS A 193 16.70 -39.87 -13.96
N GLY A 194 15.48 -39.42 -13.67
CA GLY A 194 14.63 -39.93 -12.60
C GLY A 194 13.94 -41.27 -12.87
N SER A 195 14.40 -42.07 -13.84
CA SER A 195 13.80 -43.37 -14.14
C SER A 195 14.68 -44.52 -13.68
N VAL A 196 14.03 -45.44 -12.96
CA VAL A 196 14.51 -46.81 -12.73
C VAL A 196 14.36 -47.57 -14.07
N LYS A 197 15.34 -48.42 -14.40
CA LYS A 197 15.44 -49.11 -15.71
C LYS A 197 14.12 -49.82 -16.07
N PRO A 198 13.54 -49.59 -17.26
CA PRO A 198 12.64 -50.56 -17.88
C PRO A 198 13.48 -51.58 -18.64
N SER A 199 13.32 -52.85 -18.28
CA SER A 199 13.82 -54.01 -19.03
C SER A 199 13.19 -54.09 -20.43
N SER A 200 13.92 -54.72 -21.34
CA SER A 200 13.75 -54.75 -22.79
C SER A 200 12.34 -55.03 -23.33
N GLN A 201 12.01 -54.25 -24.38
CA GLN A 201 11.36 -54.63 -25.64
C GLN A 201 10.07 -55.49 -25.60
N HIS A 202 8.99 -54.92 -26.14
CA HIS A 202 8.12 -55.69 -27.03
C HIS A 202 7.58 -54.79 -28.14
N GLU A 203 7.82 -55.22 -29.38
CA GLU A 203 7.19 -54.71 -30.61
C GLU A 203 5.66 -54.83 -30.50
N VAL A 204 4.94 -53.77 -30.91
CA VAL A 204 3.51 -53.83 -31.16
C VAL A 204 3.29 -53.51 -32.63
N VAL A 205 2.96 -54.55 -33.40
CA VAL A 205 2.49 -54.44 -34.78
C VAL A 205 1.09 -53.84 -34.76
N HIS A 206 0.88 -52.84 -35.62
CA HIS A 206 -0.39 -52.20 -35.88
C HIS A 206 -1.48 -53.21 -36.28
N SER A 207 -2.66 -53.08 -35.67
CA SER A 207 -3.92 -53.37 -36.33
C SER A 207 -4.88 -52.22 -36.09
N VAL A 208 -5.36 -51.66 -37.20
CA VAL A 208 -6.29 -50.53 -37.25
C VAL A 208 -7.70 -51.11 -37.12
N SER A 209 -8.53 -50.54 -36.26
CA SER A 209 -9.98 -50.54 -36.48
C SER A 209 -10.59 -49.32 -35.82
N ALA A 210 -11.09 -48.45 -36.69
CA ALA A 210 -11.83 -47.25 -36.40
C ALA A 210 -13.18 -47.59 -35.75
N VAL A 211 -13.59 -46.82 -34.75
CA VAL A 211 -14.94 -46.27 -34.74
C VAL A 211 -14.91 -44.90 -34.04
N CYS A 212 -15.27 -43.87 -34.80
CA CYS A 212 -15.68 -42.58 -34.29
C CYS A 212 -17.04 -42.73 -33.60
N PHE A 213 -17.29 -42.05 -32.48
CA PHE A 213 -18.61 -41.46 -32.24
C PHE A 213 -18.49 -40.26 -31.30
N THR A 214 -19.32 -39.27 -31.63
CA THR A 214 -19.39 -37.87 -31.23
C THR A 214 -20.03 -37.62 -29.87
N ASP A 215 -20.10 -36.32 -29.53
CA ASP A 215 -21.05 -35.62 -28.63
C ASP A 215 -20.50 -35.31 -27.22
N ILE A 216 -20.18 -34.06 -26.84
CA ILE A 216 -20.93 -32.79 -26.87
C ILE A 216 -22.36 -32.91 -26.32
N ARG A 217 -22.53 -32.60 -25.02
CA ARG A 217 -23.53 -31.68 -24.43
C ARG A 217 -23.40 -31.73 -22.89
N ARG A 218 -23.07 -30.60 -22.25
CA ARG A 218 -23.96 -29.56 -21.66
C ARG A 218 -24.76 -30.02 -20.43
N TYR A 219 -24.51 -29.29 -19.34
CA TYR A 219 -25.43 -28.85 -18.27
C TYR A 219 -26.14 -29.90 -17.40
N HIS A 220 -25.91 -29.83 -16.08
CA HIS A 220 -26.86 -29.16 -15.18
C HIS A 220 -26.29 -28.90 -13.78
N ILE A 221 -26.42 -27.65 -13.35
CA ILE A 221 -26.32 -27.19 -11.97
C ILE A 221 -27.58 -27.69 -11.23
N LYS A 222 -27.41 -28.24 -10.03
CA LYS A 222 -28.48 -28.42 -9.03
C LYS A 222 -28.09 -27.67 -7.77
N THR A 223 -28.76 -26.55 -7.53
CA THR A 223 -28.92 -25.92 -6.22
C THR A 223 -30.36 -26.16 -5.79
N GLN A 224 -30.55 -26.78 -4.63
CA GLN A 224 -31.81 -26.86 -3.90
C GLN A 224 -31.70 -25.93 -2.69
N CYS A 225 -32.52 -24.88 -2.68
CA CYS A 225 -33.19 -24.28 -1.53
C CYS A 225 -34.59 -23.89 -2.01
#